data_AF-A0A5J5K5Y7-F1
#
_entry.id   AF-A0A5J5K5Y7-F1
#
_cell.length_a   1.000
_cell.length_b   1.000
_cell.length_c   1.000
_cell.angle_alpha   90.00
_cell.angle_beta   90.00
_cell.angle_gamma   90.00
#
_symmetry.space_group_name_H-M   'P 1'
#
loop_
_entity.id
_entity.type
_entity.pdbx_description
1 polymer ?
#
loop_
_entity_poly.entity_id
_entity_poly.type
_entity_poly.pdbx_seq_one_letter_code
_entity_poly.pdbx_strand_id
1 'polypeptide(L)'
;MSADPRVREALEVLGGTYGPLGVALVFALAAAGVDDKQVLRDQLQAVLGAEGQPQQPARPPDVAAGPPVPPVPPVPSVGRVVHYVSYGTPAGEFPSVCRAATIAEVGAWVPEVRRAPFVAEDNTRLREVVEQWHGDACALVVLNPAGVFHTTVKHHEQVDGRHLPGTWHWPERV
;
A
#
# COMPACT_ATOMS: atom_id res chain seq x y z
N MET A 1 4.11 2.01 44.20
CA MET A 1 3.20 3.16 44.05
C MET A 1 1.89 2.64 43.49
N SER A 2 0.85 2.54 44.32
CA SER A 2 -0.49 2.11 43.89
C SER A 2 -1.13 3.26 43.14
N ALA A 3 -1.62 3.05 41.92
CA ALA A 3 -2.43 4.05 41.23
C ALA A 3 -3.69 4.33 42.06
N ASP A 4 -4.06 5.61 42.15
CA ASP A 4 -5.25 6.06 42.86
C ASP A 4 -6.49 5.36 42.26
N PRO A 5 -7.35 4.72 43.08
CA PRO A 5 -8.55 4.03 42.59
C PRO A 5 -9.47 4.93 41.75
N ARG A 6 -9.43 6.26 41.95
CA ARG A 6 -10.19 7.25 41.17
C ARG A 6 -9.71 7.36 39.72
N VAL A 7 -8.41 7.22 39.48
CA VAL A 7 -7.80 7.25 38.14
C VAL A 7 -8.18 5.99 37.36
N ARG A 8 -8.24 4.84 38.05
CA ARG A 8 -8.63 3.57 37.44
C ARG A 8 -10.08 3.57 36.99
N GLU A 9 -10.97 4.15 37.81
CA GLU A 9 -12.39 4.25 37.47
C GLU A 9 -12.66 5.23 36.31
N ALA A 10 -11.98 6.38 36.28
CA ALA A 10 -12.09 7.33 35.18
C ALA A 10 -11.59 6.76 33.84
N LEU A 11 -10.56 5.91 33.86
CA LEU A 11 -10.07 5.20 32.67
C LEU A 11 -11.06 4.12 32.18
N GLU A 12 -11.79 3.47 33.07
CA GLU A 12 -12.84 2.50 32.70
C GLU A 12 -14.04 3.19 32.02
N VAL A 13 -14.45 4.37 32.50
CA VAL A 13 -15.51 5.17 31.86
C VAL A 13 -15.13 5.64 30.45
N LEU A 14 -13.82 5.78 30.16
CA LEU A 14 -13.29 6.25 28.88
C LEU A 14 -12.96 5.13 27.87
N GLY A 15 -13.27 3.86 28.15
CA GLY A 15 -13.26 2.81 27.11
C GLY A 15 -11.90 2.53 26.43
N GLY A 16 -10.77 2.95 27.02
CA GLY A 16 -9.43 2.51 26.63
C GLY A 16 -8.82 3.09 25.33
N THR A 17 -9.48 4.02 24.63
CA THR A 17 -8.95 4.57 23.36
C THR A 17 -8.96 6.09 23.31
N TYR A 18 -8.26 6.75 24.23
CA TYR A 18 -8.01 8.20 24.12
C TYR A 18 -6.51 8.48 24.17
N GLY A 19 -6.06 9.36 23.27
CA GLY A 19 -4.67 9.78 23.16
C GLY A 19 -4.16 10.55 24.39
N PRO A 20 -2.90 11.00 24.39
CA PRO A 20 -2.22 11.58 25.56
C PRO A 20 -2.95 12.79 26.18
N LEU A 21 -3.74 13.52 25.40
CA LEU A 21 -4.57 14.65 25.87
C LEU A 21 -5.76 14.19 26.75
N GLY A 22 -6.38 13.05 26.43
CA GLY A 22 -7.49 12.51 27.21
C GLY A 22 -7.06 12.06 28.60
N VAL A 23 -5.86 11.48 28.70
CA VAL A 23 -5.27 11.05 29.98
C VAL A 23 -4.93 12.27 30.85
N ALA A 24 -4.37 13.33 30.28
CA ALA A 24 -4.02 14.56 31.02
C ALA A 24 -5.25 15.27 31.61
N LEU A 25 -6.38 15.29 30.88
CA LEU A 25 -7.62 15.91 31.33
C LEU A 25 -8.26 15.17 32.52
N VAL A 26 -8.17 13.84 32.55
CA VAL A 26 -8.63 13.00 33.68
C VAL A 26 -7.88 13.34 34.96
N PHE A 27 -6.56 13.50 34.89
CA PHE A 27 -5.75 13.88 36.05
C PHE A 27 -6.07 15.30 36.55
N ALA A 28 -6.36 16.24 35.66
CA ALA A 28 -6.73 17.61 36.03
C ALA A 28 -8.09 17.67 36.76
N LEU A 29 -9.09 16.89 36.30
CA LEU A 29 -10.41 16.85 36.93
C LEU A 29 -10.41 16.11 38.28
N ALA A 30 -9.62 15.04 38.41
CA ALA A 30 -9.43 14.35 39.68
C ALA A 30 -8.78 15.25 40.75
N ALA A 31 -7.84 16.12 40.34
CA ALA A 31 -7.20 17.10 41.22
C ALA A 31 -8.14 18.25 41.65
N ALA A 32 -9.22 18.51 40.90
CA ALA A 32 -10.21 19.54 41.20
C ALA A 32 -11.29 19.10 42.20
N GLY A 33 -11.25 17.85 42.70
CA GLY A 33 -12.15 17.37 43.76
C GLY A 33 -13.59 17.09 43.31
N VAL A 34 -13.80 16.80 42.03
CA VAL A 34 -15.13 16.42 41.51
C VAL A 34 -15.40 14.95 41.87
N ASP A 35 -16.13 14.72 42.96
CA ASP A 35 -16.43 13.37 43.48
C ASP A 35 -17.70 12.74 42.85
N ASP A 36 -18.48 13.51 42.08
CA ASP A 36 -19.70 13.02 41.43
C ASP A 36 -19.42 12.52 40.01
N LYS A 37 -19.61 11.20 39.81
CA LYS A 37 -19.38 10.51 38.53
C LYS A 37 -20.20 11.08 37.38
N GLN A 38 -21.40 11.58 37.66
CA GLN A 38 -22.28 12.13 36.65
C GLN A 38 -21.80 13.51 36.21
N VAL A 39 -21.36 14.34 37.16
CA VAL A 39 -20.77 15.66 36.88
C VAL A 39 -19.46 15.51 36.10
N LEU A 40 -18.63 14.54 36.45
CA LEU A 40 -17.40 14.24 35.71
C LEU A 40 -17.69 13.81 34.27
N ARG A 41 -18.69 12.95 34.07
CA ARG A 41 -19.13 12.50 32.74
C ARG A 41 -19.66 13.68 31.92
N ASP A 42 -20.52 14.52 32.49
CA ASP A 42 -21.11 15.65 31.79
C ASP A 42 -20.06 16.71 31.43
N GLN A 43 -19.08 16.96 32.31
CA GLN A 43 -17.95 17.86 32.04
C GLN A 43 -16.98 17.30 30.99
N LEU A 44 -16.65 16.00 31.05
CA LEU A 44 -15.86 15.34 30.00
C LEU A 44 -16.59 15.37 28.66
N GLN A 45 -17.91 15.15 28.65
CA GLN A 45 -18.72 15.19 27.44
C GLN A 45 -18.90 16.62 26.92
N ALA A 46 -18.88 17.64 27.77
CA ALA A 46 -18.85 19.04 27.35
C ALA A 46 -17.49 19.45 26.74
N VAL A 47 -16.38 18.95 27.30
CA VAL A 47 -15.03 19.26 26.82
C VAL A 47 -14.67 18.44 25.57
N LEU A 48 -15.00 17.16 25.54
CA LEU A 48 -14.75 16.26 24.41
C LEU A 48 -15.84 16.36 23.33
N GLY A 49 -17.08 16.65 23.69
CA GLY A 49 -18.17 16.91 22.74
C GLY A 49 -18.11 18.29 22.09
N ALA A 50 -17.20 19.16 22.53
CA ALA A 50 -16.83 20.38 21.81
C ALA A 50 -15.88 20.13 20.63
N GLU A 51 -15.31 18.93 20.51
CA GLU A 51 -14.86 18.43 19.21
C GLU A 51 -16.11 18.06 18.42
N GLY A 52 -16.67 19.06 17.76
CA GLY A 52 -17.78 18.88 16.85
C GLY A 52 -17.50 17.66 15.97
N GLN A 53 -18.49 16.77 15.85
CA GLN A 53 -18.54 15.85 14.73
C GLN A 53 -18.05 16.61 13.51
N PRO A 54 -17.09 16.09 12.72
CA PRO A 54 -16.73 16.76 11.47
C PRO A 54 -18.05 16.94 10.74
N GLN A 55 -18.53 18.19 10.68
CA GLN A 55 -19.69 18.53 9.87
C GLN A 55 -19.24 18.12 8.49
N GLN A 56 -19.79 17.01 8.01
CA GLN A 56 -19.65 16.63 6.63
C GLN A 56 -20.09 17.87 5.86
N PRO A 57 -19.17 18.54 5.13
CA PRO A 57 -19.49 19.83 4.54
C PRO A 57 -20.75 19.65 3.71
N ALA A 58 -21.71 20.57 3.88
CA ALA A 58 -22.95 20.55 3.14
C ALA A 58 -22.63 20.23 1.68
N ARG A 59 -23.21 19.12 1.18
CA ARG A 59 -23.00 18.66 -0.19
C ARG A 59 -23.27 19.87 -1.09
N PRO A 60 -22.27 20.37 -1.85
CA PRO A 60 -22.51 21.51 -2.72
C PRO A 60 -23.65 21.14 -3.69
N PRO A 61 -24.51 22.10 -4.09
CA PRO A 61 -25.57 21.83 -5.06
C PRO A 61 -24.94 21.17 -6.27
N ASP A 62 -25.42 19.97 -6.63
CA ASP A 62 -24.83 19.03 -7.61
C ASP A 62 -23.89 19.74 -8.59
N VAL A 63 -22.62 19.86 -8.19
CA VAL A 63 -21.56 20.24 -9.10
C VAL A 63 -21.46 19.01 -9.97
N ALA A 64 -21.96 19.12 -11.20
CA ALA A 64 -21.88 18.08 -12.22
C ALA A 64 -20.55 17.36 -12.04
N ALA A 65 -20.62 16.07 -11.68
CA ALA A 65 -19.45 15.27 -11.36
C ALA A 65 -18.40 15.55 -12.44
N GLY A 66 -17.29 16.18 -12.05
CA GLY A 66 -16.15 16.33 -12.93
C GLY A 66 -15.82 14.94 -13.50
N PRO A 67 -15.20 14.87 -14.69
CA PRO A 67 -14.85 13.58 -15.26
C PRO A 67 -14.14 12.75 -14.18
N PRO A 68 -14.51 11.47 -14.00
CA PRO A 68 -13.97 10.65 -12.93
C PRO A 68 -12.45 10.72 -12.98
N VAL A 69 -11.83 11.15 -11.89
CA VAL A 69 -10.37 11.12 -11.77
C VAL A 69 -9.97 9.67 -12.01
N PRO A 70 -9.16 9.36 -13.03
CA PRO A 70 -8.75 8.00 -13.27
C PRO A 70 -8.07 7.47 -11.99
N PRO A 71 -8.34 6.23 -11.58
CA PRO A 71 -7.73 5.68 -10.38
C PRO A 71 -6.21 5.74 -10.53
N VAL A 72 -5.54 6.40 -9.58
CA VAL A 72 -4.07 6.40 -9.55
C VAL A 72 -3.61 4.94 -9.42
N PRO A 73 -2.73 4.44 -10.31
CA PRO A 73 -2.23 3.08 -10.22
C PRO A 73 -1.52 2.89 -8.86
N PRO A 74 -1.64 1.72 -8.22
CA PRO A 74 -1.02 1.50 -6.93
C PRO A 74 0.52 1.60 -7.05
N VAL A 75 1.15 2.27 -6.09
CA VAL A 75 2.62 2.36 -6.01
C VAL A 75 3.17 1.01 -5.52
N PRO A 76 4.22 0.46 -6.16
CA PRO A 76 4.85 -0.78 -5.70
C PRO A 76 5.46 -0.62 -4.30
N SER A 77 5.27 -1.60 -3.44
CA SER A 77 5.86 -1.66 -2.11
C SER A 77 6.16 -3.09 -1.67
N VAL A 78 7.21 -3.25 -0.86
CA VAL A 78 7.64 -4.56 -0.34
C VAL A 78 6.51 -5.23 0.46
N GLY A 79 6.38 -6.54 0.29
CA GLY A 79 5.35 -7.37 0.94
C GLY A 79 4.00 -7.38 0.24
N ARG A 80 3.81 -6.61 -0.85
CA ARG A 80 2.56 -6.64 -1.63
C ARG A 80 2.50 -7.88 -2.50
N VAL A 81 1.29 -8.45 -2.57
CA VAL A 81 0.96 -9.55 -3.48
C VAL A 81 0.69 -8.99 -4.87
N VAL A 82 1.36 -9.57 -5.85
CA VAL A 82 1.28 -9.25 -7.28
C VAL A 82 1.19 -10.53 -8.11
N HIS A 83 0.91 -10.38 -9.39
CA HIS A 83 0.91 -11.46 -10.36
C HIS A 83 2.16 -11.38 -11.24
N TYR A 84 2.94 -12.45 -11.28
CA TYR A 84 4.06 -12.64 -12.20
C TYR A 84 3.62 -13.50 -13.39
N VAL A 85 3.93 -13.08 -14.60
CA VAL A 85 3.65 -13.84 -15.82
C VAL A 85 4.94 -14.54 -16.27
N SER A 86 4.97 -15.87 -16.21
CA SER A 86 6.16 -16.61 -16.60
C SER A 86 6.50 -16.43 -18.07
N TYR A 87 7.79 -16.42 -18.42
CA TYR A 87 8.24 -16.34 -19.81
C TYR A 87 7.66 -17.47 -20.68
N GLY A 88 7.52 -18.65 -20.09
CA GLY A 88 7.32 -19.89 -20.84
C GLY A 88 8.61 -20.31 -21.55
N THR A 89 8.58 -21.44 -22.26
CA THR A 89 9.69 -21.85 -23.10
C THR A 89 9.42 -21.52 -24.58
N PRO A 90 10.45 -21.17 -25.36
CA PRO A 90 10.27 -20.87 -26.79
C PRO A 90 9.63 -22.00 -27.59
N ALA A 91 9.87 -23.25 -27.19
CA ALA A 91 9.27 -24.45 -27.80
C ALA A 91 7.85 -24.78 -27.28
N GLY A 92 7.32 -24.00 -26.32
CA GLY A 92 5.97 -24.14 -25.79
C GLY A 92 5.77 -25.27 -24.76
N GLU A 93 6.82 -26.00 -24.40
CA GLU A 93 6.77 -27.04 -23.36
C GLU A 93 6.20 -26.52 -22.03
N PHE A 94 6.60 -25.29 -21.66
CA PHE A 94 6.06 -24.60 -20.51
C PHE A 94 5.34 -23.33 -20.98
N PRO A 95 4.02 -23.22 -20.78
CA PRO A 95 3.28 -22.04 -21.19
C PRO A 95 3.64 -20.83 -20.33
N SER A 96 3.43 -19.65 -20.90
CA SER A 96 3.39 -18.40 -20.15
C SER A 96 2.11 -18.36 -19.31
N VAL A 97 2.25 -18.34 -17.98
CA VAL A 97 1.12 -18.41 -17.04
C VAL A 97 1.30 -17.40 -15.91
N CYS A 98 0.17 -16.91 -15.42
CA CYS A 98 0.09 -16.04 -14.25
C CYS A 98 0.34 -16.84 -12.96
N ARG A 99 1.16 -16.29 -12.06
CA ARG A 99 1.55 -16.89 -10.77
C ARG A 99 1.52 -15.82 -9.69
N ALA A 100 1.07 -16.20 -8.49
CA ALA A 100 1.14 -15.32 -7.34
C ALA A 100 2.61 -15.07 -6.96
N ALA A 101 2.94 -13.82 -6.64
CA ALA A 101 4.24 -13.43 -6.18
C ALA A 101 4.15 -12.32 -5.13
N THR A 102 5.20 -12.17 -4.34
CA THR A 102 5.34 -11.06 -3.38
C THR A 102 6.52 -10.18 -3.76
N ILE A 103 6.34 -8.87 -3.69
CA ILE A 103 7.43 -7.91 -3.88
C ILE A 103 8.42 -8.05 -2.71
N ALA A 104 9.66 -8.45 -2.99
CA ALA A 104 10.75 -8.45 -2.01
C ALA A 104 11.50 -7.10 -2.02
N GLU A 105 11.68 -6.49 -3.18
CA GLU A 105 12.36 -5.21 -3.34
C GLU A 105 11.71 -4.37 -4.44
N VAL A 106 11.74 -3.05 -4.27
CA VAL A 106 11.21 -2.07 -5.24
C VAL A 106 12.37 -1.35 -5.90
N GLY A 107 12.30 -1.25 -7.22
CA GLY A 107 13.37 -0.73 -8.04
C GLY A 107 14.44 -1.78 -8.28
N ALA A 108 14.89 -1.93 -9.52
CA ALA A 108 15.97 -2.86 -9.83
C ALA A 108 16.72 -2.49 -11.10
N TRP A 109 17.95 -2.99 -11.21
CA TRP A 109 18.68 -3.05 -12.47
C TRP A 109 18.13 -4.20 -13.30
N VAL A 110 17.67 -3.90 -14.51
CA VAL A 110 17.16 -4.89 -15.45
C VAL A 110 17.89 -4.78 -16.79
N PRO A 111 18.19 -5.91 -17.45
CA PRO A 111 18.79 -5.90 -18.77
C PRO A 111 17.83 -5.27 -19.79
N GLU A 112 18.30 -4.27 -20.51
CA GLU A 112 17.59 -3.66 -21.63
C GLU A 112 18.36 -3.90 -22.92
N VAL A 113 17.66 -4.45 -23.91
CA VAL A 113 18.22 -4.66 -25.24
C VAL A 113 18.05 -3.38 -26.03
N ARG A 114 19.16 -2.69 -26.28
CA ARG A 114 19.20 -1.47 -27.10
C ARG A 114 19.84 -1.74 -28.45
N ARG A 115 19.51 -0.87 -29.41
CA ARG A 115 20.18 -0.85 -30.70
C ARG A 115 21.63 -0.41 -30.46
N ALA A 116 22.60 -1.25 -30.82
CA ALA A 116 24.00 -0.86 -30.70
C ALA A 116 24.27 0.37 -31.59
N PRO A 117 25.12 1.30 -31.14
CA PRO A 117 25.44 2.50 -31.92
C PRO A 117 26.27 2.19 -33.18
N PHE A 118 26.80 0.97 -33.28
CA PHE A 118 27.58 0.48 -34.41
C PHE A 118 26.85 -0.64 -35.15
N VAL A 119 27.05 -0.66 -36.47
CA VAL A 119 26.64 -1.76 -37.34
C VAL A 119 27.90 -2.56 -37.65
N ALA A 120 27.81 -3.89 -37.59
CA ALA A 120 28.93 -4.75 -37.98
C ALA A 120 29.28 -4.56 -39.46
N GLU A 121 30.48 -4.98 -39.87
CA GLU A 121 30.99 -4.84 -41.25
C GLU A 121 30.07 -5.52 -42.30
N ASP A 122 29.35 -6.56 -41.88
CA ASP A 122 28.37 -7.31 -42.67
C ASP A 122 26.96 -6.68 -42.64
N ASN A 123 26.83 -5.44 -42.15
CA ASN A 123 25.58 -4.73 -41.96
C ASN A 123 24.65 -5.36 -40.90
N THR A 124 25.14 -6.29 -40.08
CA THR A 124 24.37 -6.89 -38.98
C THR A 124 24.12 -5.84 -37.89
N ARG A 125 22.85 -5.64 -37.54
CA ARG A 125 22.44 -4.77 -36.43
C ARG A 125 22.77 -5.45 -35.11
N LEU A 126 23.90 -5.08 -34.53
CA LEU A 126 24.27 -5.55 -33.22
C LEU A 126 23.29 -5.01 -32.18
N ARG A 127 22.98 -5.86 -31.20
CA ARG A 127 22.14 -5.53 -30.05
C ARG A 127 23.05 -5.51 -28.84
N GLU A 128 23.03 -4.42 -28.12
CA GLU A 128 23.75 -4.31 -26.86
C GLU A 128 22.76 -4.55 -25.72
N VAL A 129 23.20 -5.33 -24.72
CA VAL A 129 22.45 -5.52 -23.48
C VAL A 129 23.09 -4.62 -22.45
N VAL A 130 22.36 -3.61 -22.00
CA VAL A 130 22.81 -2.69 -20.94
C VAL A 130 21.97 -2.92 -19.69
N GLU A 131 22.59 -2.88 -18.52
CA GLU A 131 21.85 -2.83 -17.27
C GLU A 131 21.34 -1.40 -17.04
N GLN A 132 20.03 -1.26 -16.85
CA GLN A 132 19.42 0.02 -16.55
C GLN A 132 18.58 -0.09 -15.28
N TRP A 133 18.66 0.95 -14.44
CA TRP A 133 17.79 1.07 -13.26
C TRP A 133 16.36 1.46 -13.66
N HIS A 134 15.39 0.73 -13.15
CA HIS A 134 13.96 0.97 -13.34
C HIS A 134 13.25 1.05 -11.99
N GLY A 135 12.55 2.15 -11.71
CA GLY A 135 11.80 2.34 -10.45
C GLY A 135 10.52 1.51 -10.36
N ASP A 136 10.01 1.05 -11.50
CA ASP A 136 8.84 0.17 -11.64
C ASP A 136 9.20 -1.31 -11.75
N ALA A 137 10.49 -1.64 -11.85
CA ALA A 137 10.96 -3.02 -11.72
C ALA A 137 10.91 -3.44 -10.25
N CYS A 138 10.60 -4.71 -10.01
CA CYS A 138 10.55 -5.29 -8.67
C CYS A 138 11.30 -6.62 -8.65
N ALA A 139 11.99 -6.89 -7.54
CA ALA A 139 12.42 -8.24 -7.21
C ALA A 139 11.24 -8.98 -6.57
N LEU A 140 10.89 -10.13 -7.14
CA LEU A 140 9.70 -10.90 -6.78
C LEU A 140 10.09 -12.25 -6.21
N VAL A 141 9.35 -12.67 -5.19
CA VAL A 141 9.31 -14.02 -4.67
C VAL A 141 8.11 -14.71 -5.29
N VAL A 142 8.32 -15.55 -6.29
CA VAL A 142 7.25 -16.24 -7.01
C VAL A 142 6.91 -17.55 -6.31
N LEU A 143 5.64 -17.73 -5.99
CA LEU A 143 5.13 -18.87 -5.24
C LEU A 143 4.57 -19.91 -6.19
N ASN A 144 5.13 -21.13 -6.17
CA ASN A 144 4.63 -22.28 -6.91
C ASN A 144 4.40 -23.47 -5.98
N PRO A 145 3.51 -24.42 -6.34
CA PRO A 145 3.34 -25.66 -5.57
C PRO A 145 4.64 -26.47 -5.41
N ALA A 146 5.55 -26.39 -6.39
CA ALA A 146 6.85 -27.07 -6.37
C ALA A 146 7.93 -26.32 -5.58
N GLY A 147 7.68 -25.09 -5.12
CA GLY A 147 8.64 -24.30 -4.37
C GLY A 147 8.60 -22.81 -4.70
N VAL A 148 9.67 -22.10 -4.33
CA VAL A 148 9.79 -20.66 -4.46
C VAL A 148 11.01 -20.32 -5.29
N PHE A 149 10.90 -19.34 -6.17
CA PHE A 149 12.06 -18.78 -6.87
C PHE A 149 12.01 -17.26 -6.91
N HIS A 150 13.15 -16.64 -7.20
CA HIS A 150 13.30 -15.20 -7.22
C HIS A 150 13.52 -14.72 -8.65
N THR A 151 12.94 -13.58 -9.00
CA THR A 151 13.14 -12.96 -10.31
C THR A 151 12.99 -11.45 -10.23
N THR A 152 13.65 -10.74 -11.13
CA THR A 152 13.55 -9.28 -11.23
C THR A 152 12.91 -8.93 -12.56
N VAL A 153 11.79 -8.23 -12.52
CA VAL A 153 10.97 -7.99 -13.72
C VAL A 153 10.33 -6.61 -13.72
N LYS A 154 10.11 -6.06 -14.92
CA LYS A 154 9.42 -4.78 -15.14
C LYS A 154 7.90 -4.93 -14.96
N HIS A 155 7.27 -3.85 -14.55
CA HIS A 155 5.81 -3.76 -14.52
C HIS A 155 5.26 -3.74 -15.95
N HIS A 156 4.09 -4.36 -16.16
CA HIS A 156 3.37 -4.25 -17.41
C HIS A 156 1.85 -4.39 -17.20
N GLU A 157 1.12 -3.32 -17.49
CA GLU A 157 -0.34 -3.38 -17.51
C GLU A 157 -0.86 -4.17 -18.71
N GLN A 158 -2.09 -4.65 -18.62
CA GLN A 158 -2.69 -5.44 -19.69
C GLN A 158 -2.85 -4.60 -20.98
N VAL A 159 -2.44 -5.15 -22.12
CA VAL A 159 -2.66 -4.57 -23.45
C VAL A 159 -3.44 -5.59 -24.28
N ASP A 160 -4.54 -5.17 -24.90
CA ASP A 160 -5.44 -6.04 -25.67
C ASP A 160 -5.88 -7.32 -24.92
N GLY A 161 -6.11 -7.19 -23.62
CA GLY A 161 -6.52 -8.32 -22.78
C GLY A 161 -5.38 -9.28 -22.44
N ARG A 162 -4.11 -8.94 -22.68
CA ARG A 162 -2.96 -9.81 -22.39
C ARG A 162 -1.86 -9.10 -21.60
N HIS A 163 -1.16 -9.85 -20.75
CA HIS A 163 0.05 -9.42 -20.08
C HIS A 163 1.27 -9.99 -20.81
N LEU A 164 2.38 -9.23 -20.84
CA LEU A 164 3.59 -9.70 -21.48
C LEU A 164 4.28 -10.79 -20.63
N PRO A 165 4.81 -11.86 -21.26
CA PRO A 165 5.65 -12.82 -20.55
C PRO A 165 6.87 -12.13 -19.93
N GLY A 166 7.25 -12.53 -18.72
CA GLY A 166 8.40 -11.97 -18.02
C GLY A 166 8.14 -10.63 -17.34
N THR A 167 6.87 -10.30 -17.08
CA THR A 167 6.48 -9.06 -16.43
C THR A 167 5.64 -9.33 -15.19
N TRP A 168 5.36 -8.27 -14.43
CA TRP A 168 4.44 -8.34 -13.31
C TRP A 168 3.32 -7.31 -13.44
N HIS A 169 2.17 -7.62 -12.83
CA HIS A 169 1.02 -6.73 -12.76
C HIS A 169 0.30 -6.85 -11.41
N TRP A 170 -0.51 -5.84 -11.11
CA TRP A 170 -1.41 -5.91 -9.96
C TRP A 170 -2.47 -7.01 -10.17
N PRO A 171 -2.92 -7.69 -9.10
CA PRO A 171 -4.00 -8.65 -9.19
C PRO A 171 -5.26 -8.01 -9.76
N GLU A 172 -6.04 -8.80 -10.52
CA GLU A 172 -7.32 -8.36 -11.04
C GLU A 172 -8.25 -7.98 -9.89
N ARG A 173 -8.93 -6.84 -10.03
CA ARG A 173 -9.94 -6.41 -9.05
C ARG A 173 -11.20 -7.22 -9.28
N VAL A 174 -11.69 -7.88 -8.24
CA VAL A 174 -13.03 -8.49 -8.17
C VAL A 174 -14.05 -7.52 -7.62
#